data_AF-A0A958XPS8-F1
#
_entry.id   AF-A0A958XPS8-F1
#
_cell.length_a   1.000
_cell.length_b   1.000
_cell.length_c   1.000
_cell.angle_alpha   90.00
_cell.angle_beta   90.00
_cell.angle_gamma   90.00
#
_symmetry.space_group_name_H-M   'P 1'
#
loop_
_entity.id
_entity.type
_entity.pdbx_description
1 polymer ?
#
loop_
_entity_poly.entity_id
_entity_poly.type
_entity_poly.pdbx_seq_one_letter_code
_entity_poly.pdbx_strand_id
1 'polypeptide(L)'
;MAVQPPKWAMRFLEKTCSHAYLDELQGDLLELFDRDVVQIGERKARRRFIRKALLSPRWYRLPKPVYLSPAIMYKNHLKVAFRYAARHRAITLIQALGLTLGLAAVFFIGLFIKNELSFDHMHEHRDHLYRVLAYNPENGARGQSTSSRHGASLKEEFPFISLCRFGNDPVKIGQVKPALVEDFFWADSTFFE
;
A
#
# COMPACT_ATOMS: atom_id res chain seq x y z
N MET A 1 -43.51 5.70 48.51
CA MET A 1 -43.09 5.48 47.10
C MET A 1 -42.00 6.50 46.80
N ALA A 2 -40.81 6.08 46.36
CA ALA A 2 -39.75 7.00 45.98
C ALA A 2 -40.23 7.86 44.80
N VAL A 3 -40.46 9.15 45.06
CA VAL A 3 -40.90 10.09 44.04
C VAL A 3 -39.74 10.30 43.09
N GLN A 4 -39.90 9.89 41.83
CA GLN A 4 -38.81 10.04 40.85
C GLN A 4 -38.76 11.45 40.28
N PRO A 5 -37.56 12.05 40.16
CA PRO A 5 -37.39 13.36 39.54
C PRO A 5 -37.67 13.30 38.03
N PRO A 6 -37.86 14.46 37.37
CA PRO A 6 -38.14 14.53 35.94
C PRO A 6 -36.96 14.00 35.09
N LYS A 7 -37.15 12.87 34.42
CA LYS A 7 -36.11 12.20 33.61
C LYS A 7 -35.52 13.06 32.48
N TRP A 8 -36.32 13.96 31.91
CA TRP A 8 -35.86 14.85 30.84
C TRP A 8 -34.85 15.90 31.35
N ALA A 9 -34.99 16.36 32.60
CA ALA A 9 -34.08 17.34 33.19
C ALA A 9 -32.71 16.70 33.48
N MET A 10 -32.67 15.41 33.83
CA MET A 10 -31.43 14.64 33.93
C MET A 10 -30.74 14.51 32.56
N ARG A 11 -31.49 14.14 31.52
CA ARG A 11 -30.96 14.07 30.13
C ARG A 11 -30.45 15.43 29.63
N PHE A 12 -31.08 16.53 30.05
CA PHE A 12 -30.61 17.87 29.72
C PHE A 12 -29.23 18.15 30.35
N LEU A 13 -29.04 17.77 31.61
CA LEU A 13 -27.74 17.89 32.30
C LEU A 13 -26.67 17.01 31.66
N GLU A 14 -27.02 15.78 31.27
CA GLU A 14 -26.11 14.87 30.58
C GLU A 14 -25.60 15.45 29.25
N LYS A 15 -26.47 16.16 28.52
CA LYS A 15 -26.11 16.75 27.23
C LYS A 15 -25.33 18.06 27.36
N THR A 16 -25.53 18.80 28.45
CA THR A 16 -24.97 20.17 28.59
C THR A 16 -23.71 20.23 29.45
N CYS A 17 -23.56 19.33 30.42
CA CYS A 17 -22.39 19.29 31.28
C CYS A 17 -21.32 18.31 30.78
N SER A 18 -20.05 18.67 30.99
CA SER A 18 -18.93 17.73 30.80
C SER A 18 -19.06 16.54 31.76
N HIS A 19 -18.71 15.33 31.28
CA HIS A 19 -18.71 14.10 32.09
C HIS A 19 -17.92 14.22 33.39
N ALA A 20 -16.88 15.06 33.45
CA ALA A 20 -16.08 15.25 34.65
C ALA A 20 -16.85 15.88 35.84
N TYR A 21 -17.92 16.61 35.57
CA TYR A 21 -18.71 17.33 36.59
C TYR A 21 -20.17 16.85 36.66
N LEU A 22 -20.54 15.88 35.83
CA LEU A 22 -21.91 15.42 35.67
C LEU A 22 -22.37 14.64 36.90
N ASP A 23 -21.55 13.72 37.38
CA ASP A 23 -21.90 12.84 38.51
C ASP A 23 -22.10 13.61 39.82
N GLU A 24 -21.16 14.52 40.14
CA GLU A 24 -21.23 15.38 41.33
C GLU A 24 -22.48 16.28 41.28
N LEU A 25 -22.75 16.88 40.12
CA LEU A 25 -23.89 17.77 39.94
C LEU A 25 -25.24 17.03 39.99
N GLN A 26 -25.31 15.83 39.42
CA GLN A 26 -26.51 14.99 39.51
C GLN A 26 -26.75 14.56 40.96
N GLY A 27 -25.70 14.17 41.68
CA GLY A 27 -25.78 13.85 43.11
C GLY A 27 -26.38 14.98 43.93
N ASP A 28 -25.81 16.19 43.83
CA ASP A 28 -26.28 17.37 44.55
C ASP A 28 -27.76 17.70 44.27
N LEU A 29 -28.17 17.61 43.00
CA LEU A 29 -29.53 17.94 42.59
C LEU A 29 -30.54 16.87 43.04
N LEU A 30 -30.14 15.60 43.06
CA LEU A 30 -30.97 14.50 43.57
C LEU A 30 -31.17 14.63 45.08
N GLU A 31 -30.10 14.89 45.83
CA GLU A 31 -30.19 15.09 47.28
C GLU A 31 -31.08 16.27 47.65
N LEU A 32 -30.94 17.40 46.93
CA LEU A 32 -31.82 18.56 47.11
C LEU A 32 -33.28 18.25 46.77
N PHE A 33 -33.54 17.42 45.76
CA PHE A 33 -34.89 17.03 45.39
C PHE A 33 -35.55 16.19 46.48
N ASP A 34 -34.85 15.20 47.02
CA ASP A 34 -35.38 14.35 48.09
C ASP A 34 -35.73 15.18 49.35
N ARG A 35 -34.88 16.16 49.70
CA ARG A 35 -35.17 17.12 50.77
C ARG A 35 -36.38 18.00 50.47
N ASP A 36 -36.48 18.53 49.26
CA ASP A 36 -37.58 19.41 48.83
C ASP A 36 -38.93 18.65 48.76
N VAL A 37 -38.93 17.36 48.43
CA VAL A 37 -40.13 16.50 48.39
C VAL A 37 -40.74 16.37 49.78
N VAL A 38 -39.91 16.20 50.83
CA VAL A 38 -40.37 16.06 52.22
C VAL A 38 -40.89 17.39 52.77
N GLN A 39 -40.25 18.53 52.45
CA GLN A 39 -40.61 19.83 53.04
C GLN A 39 -41.76 20.56 52.33
N ILE A 40 -41.80 20.52 50.99
CA ILE A 40 -42.62 21.46 50.18
C ILE A 40 -43.62 20.71 49.28
N GLY A 41 -43.53 19.38 49.25
CA GLY A 41 -44.36 18.49 48.44
C GLY A 41 -43.87 18.34 46.99
N GLU A 42 -44.29 17.24 46.36
CA GLU A 42 -43.79 16.76 45.06
C GLU A 42 -43.86 17.81 43.93
N ARG A 43 -45.00 18.50 43.78
CA ARG A 43 -45.22 19.42 42.64
C ARG A 43 -44.28 20.63 42.68
N LYS A 44 -44.03 21.18 43.87
CA LYS A 44 -43.13 22.33 44.05
C LYS A 44 -41.67 21.89 43.94
N ALA A 45 -41.32 20.73 44.49
CA ALA A 45 -39.99 20.14 44.36
C ALA A 45 -39.59 19.91 42.89
N ARG A 46 -40.50 19.35 42.07
CA ARG A 46 -40.26 19.13 40.62
C ARG A 46 -39.96 20.44 39.87
N ARG A 47 -40.73 21.51 40.13
CA ARG A 47 -40.49 22.82 39.49
C ARG A 47 -39.16 23.43 39.91
N ARG A 48 -38.78 23.30 41.18
CA ARG A 48 -37.52 23.83 41.71
C ARG A 48 -36.31 23.07 41.15
N PHE A 49 -36.40 21.74 41.07
CA PHE A 49 -35.40 20.90 40.42
C PHE A 49 -35.18 21.29 38.96
N ILE A 50 -36.25 21.43 38.18
CA ILE A 50 -36.18 21.83 36.77
C ILE A 50 -35.49 23.19 36.63
N ARG A 51 -35.86 24.17 37.46
CA ARG A 51 -35.26 25.51 37.41
C ARG A 51 -33.77 25.47 37.73
N LYS A 52 -33.35 24.68 38.72
CA LYS A 52 -31.93 24.51 39.06
C LYS A 52 -31.15 23.76 37.98
N ALA A 53 -31.73 22.70 37.41
CA ALA A 53 -31.13 21.95 36.31
C ALA A 53 -30.90 22.83 35.07
N LEU A 54 -31.87 23.68 34.72
CA LEU A 54 -31.75 24.62 33.59
C LEU A 54 -30.76 25.76 33.85
N LEU A 55 -30.63 26.22 35.09
CA LEU A 55 -29.66 27.27 35.48
C LEU A 55 -28.25 26.72 35.77
N SER A 56 -28.11 25.39 35.79
CA SER A 56 -26.85 24.72 36.10
C SER A 56 -25.73 24.88 35.06
N PRO A 57 -25.98 24.99 33.74
CA PRO A 57 -24.93 25.14 32.74
C PRO A 57 -24.20 26.48 32.88
N ARG A 58 -23.24 26.55 33.80
CA ARG A 58 -22.27 27.64 33.89
C ARG A 58 -21.21 27.44 32.81
N TRP A 59 -20.78 28.52 32.17
CA TRP A 59 -19.80 28.55 31.08
C TRP A 59 -18.52 27.73 31.35
N TYR A 60 -18.12 27.57 32.61
CA TYR A 60 -16.97 26.76 33.03
C TYR A 60 -17.19 25.23 32.95
N ARG A 61 -18.43 24.76 33.09
CA ARG A 61 -18.79 23.32 33.08
C ARG A 61 -19.15 22.77 31.70
N LEU A 62 -19.15 23.63 30.68
CA LEU A 62 -19.37 23.22 29.29
C LEU A 62 -18.15 22.46 28.76
N PRO A 63 -18.34 21.40 27.97
CA PRO A 63 -17.23 20.71 27.31
C PRO A 63 -16.47 21.69 26.41
N LYS A 64 -15.17 21.86 26.65
CA LYS A 64 -14.32 22.68 25.79
C LYS A 64 -14.00 21.88 24.52
N PRO A 65 -14.34 22.37 23.31
CA PRO A 65 -13.94 21.71 22.08
C PRO A 65 -12.42 21.80 21.93
N VAL A 66 -11.72 20.67 22.03
CA VAL A 66 -10.28 20.58 21.75
C VAL A 66 -10.11 20.42 20.25
N TYR A 67 -9.75 21.51 19.56
CA TYR A 67 -9.35 21.46 18.16
C TYR A 67 -7.89 20.96 18.06
N LEU A 68 -7.72 19.64 18.03
CA LEU A 68 -6.42 19.04 17.75
C LEU A 68 -6.28 18.91 16.23
N SER A 69 -5.40 19.71 15.61
CA SER A 69 -5.14 19.49 14.18
C SER A 69 -4.41 18.16 13.99
N PRO A 70 -4.83 17.31 13.02
CA PRO A 70 -4.16 16.04 12.77
C PRO A 70 -2.66 16.21 12.48
N ALA A 71 -2.29 17.30 11.81
CA ALA A 71 -0.89 17.62 11.50
C ALA A 71 -0.01 17.79 12.74
N ILE A 72 -0.50 18.43 13.81
CA ILE A 72 0.25 18.58 15.06
C ILE A 72 0.46 17.21 15.72
N MET A 73 -0.55 16.33 15.68
CA MET A 73 -0.43 14.97 16.19
C MET A 73 0.59 14.16 15.39
N TYR A 74 0.53 14.17 14.05
CA TYR A 74 1.49 13.43 13.21
C TYR A 74 2.92 13.87 13.48
N LYS A 75 3.17 15.19 13.59
CA LYS A 75 4.49 15.73 13.94
C LYS A 75 4.95 15.23 15.32
N ASN A 76 4.06 15.16 16.30
CA ASN A 76 4.39 14.65 17.62
C ASN A 76 4.70 13.15 17.59
N HIS A 77 3.90 12.34 16.89
CA HIS A 77 4.16 10.91 16.74
C HIS A 77 5.49 10.62 16.04
N LEU A 78 5.80 11.34 14.95
CA LEU A 78 7.10 11.23 14.28
C LEU A 78 8.26 11.62 15.20
N LYS A 79 8.11 12.71 15.97
CA LYS A 79 9.13 13.16 16.93
C LYS A 79 9.37 12.13 18.03
N VAL A 80 8.31 11.49 18.54
CA VAL A 80 8.41 10.44 19.56
C VAL A 80 9.04 9.18 18.97
N ALA A 81 8.60 8.74 17.79
CA ALA A 81 9.17 7.59 17.09
C ALA A 81 10.67 7.77 16.83
N PHE A 82 11.10 8.95 16.39
CA PHE A 82 12.52 9.23 16.16
C PHE A 82 13.35 9.21 17.46
N ARG A 83 12.83 9.79 18.55
CA ARG A 83 13.51 9.70 19.86
C ARG A 83 13.62 8.27 20.37
N TYR A 84 12.59 7.46 20.13
CA TYR A 84 12.59 6.05 20.50
C TYR A 84 13.62 5.25 19.68
N ALA A 85 13.63 5.43 18.36
CA ALA A 85 14.63 4.85 17.45
C ALA A 85 16.06 5.24 17.82
N ALA A 86 16.29 6.53 18.13
CA ALA A 86 17.60 7.02 18.55
C ALA A 86 18.07 6.49 19.93
N ARG A 87 17.14 6.06 20.80
CA ARG A 87 17.43 5.44 22.09
C ARG A 87 17.71 3.93 21.94
N HIS A 88 16.98 3.24 21.06
CA HIS A 88 17.10 1.78 20.84
C HIS A 88 17.76 1.42 19.51
N ARG A 89 18.90 2.05 19.21
CA ARG A 89 19.56 2.03 17.89
C ARG A 89 19.84 0.63 17.35
N ALA A 90 20.34 -0.29 18.19
CA ALA A 90 20.69 -1.64 17.75
C ALA A 90 19.47 -2.44 17.25
N ILE A 91 18.37 -2.39 18.03
CA ILE A 91 17.14 -3.10 17.68
C ILE A 91 16.50 -2.47 16.45
N THR A 92 16.41 -1.14 16.42
CA THR A 92 15.86 -0.43 15.26
C THR A 92 16.68 -0.68 13.99
N LEU A 93 18.01 -0.79 14.10
CA LEU A 93 18.87 -1.10 12.97
C LEU A 93 18.61 -2.50 12.43
N ILE A 94 18.53 -3.52 13.29
CA ILE A 94 18.25 -4.89 12.87
C ILE A 94 16.88 -4.97 12.18
N GLN A 95 15.85 -4.34 12.75
CA GLN A 95 14.51 -4.31 12.15
C GLN A 95 14.49 -3.57 10.81
N ALA A 96 15.18 -2.42 10.71
CA ALA A 96 15.27 -1.66 9.48
C ALA A 96 16.04 -2.44 8.38
N LEU A 97 17.14 -3.11 8.74
CA LEU A 97 17.89 -3.93 7.80
C LEU A 97 17.09 -5.14 7.32
N GLY A 98 16.39 -5.85 8.22
CA GLY A 98 15.54 -6.97 7.83
C GLY A 98 14.42 -6.54 6.88
N LEU A 99 13.76 -5.42 7.18
CA LEU A 99 12.69 -4.88 6.34
C LEU A 99 13.22 -4.42 4.98
N THR A 100 14.32 -3.67 4.95
CA THR A 100 14.91 -3.16 3.70
C THR A 100 15.43 -4.28 2.82
N LEU A 101 16.09 -5.30 3.39
CA LEU A 101 16.58 -6.43 2.63
C LEU A 101 15.44 -7.28 2.05
N GLY A 102 14.38 -7.53 2.83
CA GLY A 102 13.20 -8.24 2.34
C GLY A 102 12.50 -7.49 1.21
N LEU A 103 12.32 -6.18 1.35
CA LEU A 103 11.70 -5.33 0.33
C LEU A 103 12.58 -5.25 -0.94
N ALA A 104 13.89 -5.12 -0.77
CA ALA A 104 14.84 -5.13 -1.89
C ALA A 104 14.80 -6.45 -2.65
N ALA A 105 14.78 -7.59 -1.95
CA ALA A 105 14.69 -8.90 -2.57
C ALA A 105 13.42 -9.05 -3.43
N VAL A 106 12.26 -8.64 -2.89
CA VAL A 106 10.99 -8.65 -3.65
C VAL A 106 11.08 -7.76 -4.89
N PHE A 107 11.67 -6.57 -4.79
CA PHE A 107 11.86 -5.69 -5.94
C PHE A 107 12.81 -6.28 -6.98
N PHE A 108 13.92 -6.88 -6.57
CA PHE A 108 14.83 -7.54 -7.51
C PHE A 108 14.15 -8.68 -8.25
N ILE A 109 13.39 -9.53 -7.54
CA ILE A 109 12.62 -10.61 -8.17
C ILE A 109 11.57 -10.04 -9.13
N GLY A 110 10.83 -9.00 -8.72
CA GLY A 110 9.83 -8.36 -9.57
C GLY A 110 10.43 -7.72 -10.83
N LEU A 111 11.59 -7.06 -10.70
CA LEU A 111 12.31 -6.49 -11.82
C LEU A 111 12.87 -7.58 -12.75
N PHE A 112 13.38 -8.67 -12.20
CA PHE A 112 13.85 -9.82 -12.98
C PHE A 112 12.71 -10.42 -13.80
N ILE A 113 11.57 -10.70 -13.17
CA ILE A 113 10.38 -11.22 -13.85
C ILE A 113 9.90 -10.25 -14.94
N LYS A 114 9.85 -8.95 -14.64
CA LYS A 114 9.46 -7.92 -15.62
C LYS A 114 10.42 -7.91 -16.80
N ASN A 115 11.72 -8.03 -16.55
CA ASN A 115 12.74 -8.07 -17.59
C ASN A 115 12.57 -9.33 -18.46
N GLU A 116 12.40 -10.49 -17.84
CA GLU A 116 12.24 -11.76 -18.53
C GLU A 116 10.99 -11.75 -19.43
N LEU A 117 9.85 -11.30 -18.87
CA LEU A 117 8.61 -11.16 -19.64
C LEU A 117 8.72 -10.13 -20.76
N SER A 118 9.61 -9.13 -20.64
CA SER A 118 9.80 -8.09 -21.67
C SER A 118 10.57 -8.58 -22.91
N PHE A 119 11.35 -9.65 -22.80
CA PHE A 119 12.26 -10.11 -23.85
C PHE A 119 11.50 -10.59 -25.12
N ASP A 120 10.27 -11.09 -24.96
CA ASP A 120 9.45 -11.65 -26.06
C ASP A 120 8.47 -10.63 -26.70
N HIS A 121 8.63 -9.33 -26.45
CA HIS A 121 7.75 -8.28 -26.97
C HIS A 121 8.31 -7.48 -28.16
N MET A 122 9.45 -7.89 -28.73
CA MET A 122 10.09 -7.15 -29.82
C MET A 122 9.35 -7.23 -31.18
N HIS A 123 8.52 -8.26 -31.40
CA HIS A 123 7.85 -8.50 -32.68
C HIS A 123 6.32 -8.44 -32.55
N GLU A 124 5.64 -7.73 -33.46
CA GLU A 124 4.19 -7.53 -33.46
C GLU A 124 3.40 -8.85 -33.62
N HIS A 125 3.96 -9.81 -34.36
CA HIS A 125 3.35 -11.12 -34.65
C HIS A 125 4.03 -12.29 -33.92
N ARG A 126 4.38 -12.11 -32.64
CA ARG A 126 5.09 -13.11 -31.83
C ARG A 126 4.46 -14.52 -31.82
N ASP A 127 3.13 -14.61 -31.88
CA ASP A 127 2.41 -15.89 -31.83
C ASP A 127 2.61 -16.74 -33.11
N HIS A 128 3.11 -16.11 -34.18
CA HIS A 128 3.44 -16.73 -35.47
C HIS A 128 4.95 -16.85 -35.71
N LEU A 129 5.78 -16.55 -34.72
CA LEU A 129 7.24 -16.65 -34.82
C LEU A 129 7.68 -18.10 -34.53
N TYR A 130 8.30 -18.74 -35.51
CA TYR A 130 8.82 -20.10 -35.37
C TYR A 130 10.32 -20.17 -35.66
N ARG A 131 11.05 -20.96 -34.86
CA ARG A 131 12.47 -21.24 -35.06
C ARG A 131 12.64 -22.61 -35.72
N VAL A 132 13.35 -22.65 -36.85
CA VAL A 132 13.73 -23.90 -37.52
C VAL A 132 14.85 -24.56 -36.72
N LEU A 133 14.58 -25.76 -36.21
CA LEU A 133 15.56 -26.57 -35.46
C LEU A 133 16.08 -27.71 -36.33
N ALA A 134 17.35 -28.07 -36.17
CA ALA A 134 17.89 -29.26 -36.79
C ALA A 134 17.49 -30.49 -35.97
N TYR A 135 16.98 -31.53 -36.64
CA TYR A 135 16.65 -32.80 -35.99
C TYR A 135 17.37 -33.94 -36.72
N ASN A 136 18.13 -34.74 -35.97
CA ASN A 136 18.75 -35.95 -36.49
C ASN A 136 17.89 -37.17 -36.10
N PRO A 137 17.25 -37.84 -37.06
CA PRO A 137 16.35 -38.97 -36.78
C PRO A 137 17.08 -40.24 -36.30
N GLU A 138 18.39 -40.38 -36.55
CA GLU A 138 19.13 -41.59 -36.19
C GLU A 138 19.49 -41.68 -34.71
N ASN A 139 19.80 -40.52 -34.09
CA ASN A 139 20.20 -40.44 -32.68
C ASN A 139 19.26 -39.57 -31.84
N GLY A 140 18.21 -39.00 -32.46
CA GLY A 140 17.27 -38.09 -31.81
C GLY A 140 17.86 -36.73 -31.43
N ALA A 141 19.08 -36.41 -31.86
CA ALA A 141 19.74 -35.17 -31.49
C ALA A 141 19.02 -33.96 -32.10
N ARG A 142 18.89 -32.90 -31.30
CA ARG A 142 18.28 -31.63 -31.70
C ARG A 142 19.34 -30.53 -31.68
N GLY A 143 19.52 -29.85 -32.81
CA GLY A 143 20.35 -28.67 -32.93
C GLY A 143 19.51 -27.40 -32.88
N GLN A 144 19.99 -26.38 -32.16
CA GLN A 144 19.32 -25.08 -32.09
C GLN A 144 19.60 -24.18 -33.30
N SER A 145 20.54 -24.55 -34.16
CA SER A 145 20.89 -23.81 -35.36
C SER A 145 20.80 -24.72 -36.58
N THR A 146 20.51 -24.10 -37.72
CA THR A 146 20.55 -24.75 -39.03
C THR A 146 21.53 -24.02 -39.93
N SER A 147 21.98 -24.67 -41.01
CA SER A 147 22.86 -24.00 -41.99
C SER A 147 22.12 -22.82 -42.63
N SER A 148 22.83 -21.70 -42.82
CA SER A 148 22.32 -20.48 -43.45
C SER A 148 21.75 -20.68 -44.85
N ARG A 149 22.10 -21.79 -45.52
CA ARG A 149 21.53 -22.18 -46.83
C ARG A 149 20.06 -22.56 -46.77
N HIS A 150 19.57 -23.12 -45.65
CA HIS A 150 18.17 -23.51 -45.54
C HIS A 150 17.21 -22.33 -45.68
N GLY A 151 17.64 -21.12 -45.34
CA GLY A 151 16.81 -19.92 -45.52
C GLY A 151 16.44 -19.67 -46.98
N ALA A 152 17.36 -19.92 -47.92
CA ALA A 152 17.08 -19.77 -49.36
C ALA A 152 16.14 -20.86 -49.86
N SER A 153 16.42 -22.12 -49.54
CA SER A 153 15.60 -23.27 -49.96
C SER A 153 14.18 -23.20 -49.40
N LEU A 154 14.00 -22.82 -48.13
CA LEU A 154 12.68 -22.66 -47.53
C LEU A 154 11.87 -21.55 -48.20
N LYS A 155 12.51 -20.47 -48.63
CA LYS A 155 11.84 -19.37 -49.34
C LYS A 155 11.43 -19.78 -50.77
N GLU A 156 12.21 -20.65 -51.41
CA GLU A 156 11.87 -21.23 -52.72
C GLU A 156 10.70 -22.23 -52.63
N GLU A 157 10.73 -23.13 -51.64
CA GLU A 157 9.69 -24.16 -51.46
C GLU A 157 8.38 -23.61 -50.87
N PHE A 158 8.48 -22.62 -49.98
CA PHE A 158 7.35 -22.03 -49.26
C PHE A 158 7.34 -20.49 -49.41
N PRO A 159 6.89 -19.96 -50.56
CA PRO A 159 6.94 -18.51 -50.82
C PRO A 159 5.98 -17.68 -49.94
N PHE A 160 5.06 -18.32 -49.21
CA PHE A 160 4.06 -17.67 -48.35
C PHE A 160 4.55 -17.42 -46.91
N ILE A 161 5.75 -17.88 -46.53
CA ILE A 161 6.32 -17.63 -45.21
C ILE A 161 7.30 -16.45 -45.24
N SER A 162 7.20 -15.56 -44.24
CA SER A 162 8.23 -14.55 -43.97
C SER A 162 9.40 -15.21 -43.25
N LEU A 163 10.60 -15.08 -43.82
CA LEU A 163 11.82 -15.69 -43.28
C LEU A 163 12.85 -14.62 -42.93
N CYS A 164 13.48 -14.78 -41.78
CA CYS A 164 14.63 -14.01 -41.35
C CYS A 164 15.70 -14.95 -40.82
N ARG A 165 16.96 -14.74 -41.21
CA ARG A 165 18.12 -15.40 -40.60
C ARG A 165 18.69 -14.52 -39.50
N PHE A 166 19.11 -15.15 -38.42
CA PHE A 166 19.80 -14.52 -37.30
C PHE A 166 20.92 -15.46 -36.84
N GLY A 167 22.10 -14.91 -36.60
CA GLY A 167 23.27 -15.69 -36.21
C GLY A 167 24.27 -14.88 -35.39
N ASN A 168 25.14 -15.61 -34.71
CA ASN A 168 26.34 -15.09 -34.09
C ASN A 168 27.51 -15.88 -34.70
N ASP A 169 28.29 -15.21 -35.53
CA ASP A 169 29.48 -15.79 -36.14
C ASP A 169 30.65 -14.82 -35.90
N PRO A 170 31.78 -15.30 -35.37
CA PRO A 170 32.92 -14.44 -35.09
C PRO A 170 33.50 -13.86 -36.39
N VAL A 171 33.77 -12.56 -36.41
CA VAL A 171 34.28 -11.84 -37.59
C VAL A 171 35.68 -11.31 -37.34
N LYS A 172 36.55 -11.41 -38.35
CA LYS A 172 37.87 -10.79 -38.33
C LYS A 172 37.79 -9.41 -38.96
N ILE A 173 38.15 -8.37 -38.21
CA ILE A 173 38.13 -6.98 -38.67
C ILE A 173 39.55 -6.45 -38.82
N GLY A 174 39.88 -5.93 -40.01
CA GLY A 174 41.16 -5.27 -40.32
C GLY A 174 42.04 -6.04 -41.33
N GLN A 175 42.76 -5.30 -42.18
CA GLN A 175 43.57 -5.89 -43.26
C GLN A 175 45.02 -6.23 -42.84
N VAL A 176 45.63 -5.43 -41.95
CA VAL A 176 47.07 -5.55 -41.61
C VAL A 176 47.29 -6.25 -40.26
N LYS A 177 46.35 -6.16 -39.32
CA LYS A 177 46.38 -6.88 -38.04
C LYS A 177 44.93 -7.19 -37.61
N PRO A 178 44.34 -8.30 -38.09
CA PRO A 178 42.93 -8.58 -37.88
C PRO A 178 42.66 -8.82 -36.39
N ALA A 179 41.74 -8.05 -35.82
CA ALA A 179 41.16 -8.33 -34.52
C ALA A 179 40.02 -9.33 -34.70
N LEU A 180 40.00 -10.38 -33.88
CA LEU A 180 38.86 -11.29 -33.81
C LEU A 180 37.80 -10.65 -32.92
N VAL A 181 36.61 -10.44 -33.47
CA VAL A 181 35.42 -10.05 -32.72
C VAL A 181 34.56 -11.28 -32.57
N GLU A 182 34.47 -11.81 -31.36
CA GLU A 182 33.70 -13.02 -31.07
C GLU A 182 32.19 -12.73 -30.95
N ASP A 183 31.83 -11.58 -30.37
CA ASP A 183 30.43 -11.17 -30.19
C ASP A 183 29.89 -10.37 -31.39
N PHE A 184 29.90 -10.99 -32.57
CA PHE A 184 29.32 -10.38 -33.76
C PHE A 184 27.98 -11.04 -34.13
N PHE A 185 26.90 -10.29 -33.96
CA PHE A 185 25.55 -10.71 -34.33
C PHE A 185 25.17 -10.14 -35.70
N TRP A 186 24.53 -10.95 -36.53
CA TRP A 186 24.02 -10.54 -37.83
C TRP A 186 22.58 -11.03 -38.00
N ALA A 187 21.81 -10.26 -38.76
CA ALA A 187 20.44 -10.58 -39.12
C ALA A 187 20.14 -10.11 -40.55
N ASP A 188 19.17 -10.73 -41.21
CA ASP A 188 18.65 -10.20 -42.47
C ASP A 188 17.89 -8.88 -42.25
N SER A 189 17.73 -8.07 -43.30
CA SER A 189 17.06 -6.76 -43.20
C SER A 189 15.60 -6.84 -42.74
N THR A 190 14.96 -8.01 -42.92
CA THR A 190 13.57 -8.31 -42.52
C THR A 190 13.42 -8.58 -41.02
N PHE A 191 14.49 -8.51 -40.21
CA PHE A 191 14.45 -8.81 -38.78
C PHE A 191 13.56 -7.86 -37.97
N PHE A 192 13.48 -6.59 -38.37
CA PHE A 192 12.73 -5.55 -37.66
C PHE A 192 11.35 -5.26 -38.27
N GLU A 193 10.98 -6.00 -39.32
CA GLU A 193 9.62 -5.99 -39.88
C GLU A 193 8.68 -6.84 -39.00
#